data_AF-A0A382HQR8-F1
#
_entry.id   AF-A0A382HQR8-F1
#
_cell.length_a   1.000
_cell.length_b   1.000
_cell.length_c   1.000
_cell.angle_alpha   90.00
_cell.angle_beta   90.00
_cell.angle_gamma   90.00
#
_symmetry.space_group_name_H-M   'P 1'
#
loop_
_entity.id
_entity.type
_entity.pdbx_description
1 polymer ?
#
loop_
_entity_poly.entity_id
_entity_poly.type
_entity_poly.pdbx_seq_one_letter_code
_entity_poly.pdbx_strand_id
1 'polypeptide(L)'
;VIPNEMVRASAGSGKTYQLVNRYISLLLCGQASDRIIALTFTRKAAGEFFEGILTKLANAAGSQEAAVHLSANIGVPKVSQADYTRVLRELLERMPHLALGTIDGFFHRVLGMFSLEYGLSGEFEIMDEFSAERARVRSMEQLFAAASARDQK
;
A
#
# COMPACT_ATOMS: atom_id res chain seq x y z
N VAL A 1 1.61 22.47 6.87
CA VAL A 1 0.62 21.85 5.97
C VAL A 1 1.38 21.04 4.94
N ILE A 2 1.06 19.75 4.78
CA ILE A 2 1.72 18.87 3.80
C ILE A 2 1.03 19.14 2.44
N PRO A 3 1.74 19.61 1.41
CA PRO A 3 1.11 19.90 0.11
C PRO A 3 0.78 18.63 -0.66
N ASN A 4 -0.25 18.72 -1.52
CA ASN A 4 -0.56 17.68 -2.50
C ASN A 4 0.48 17.73 -3.61
N GLU A 5 1.12 16.59 -3.88
CA GLU A 5 2.21 16.46 -4.86
C GLU A 5 1.85 15.40 -5.91
N MET A 6 2.15 15.68 -7.18
CA MET A 6 2.01 14.73 -8.27
C MET A 6 3.39 14.48 -8.88
N VAL A 7 3.88 13.26 -8.70
CA VAL A 7 5.13 12.81 -9.32
C VAL A 7 4.83 12.27 -10.71
N ARG A 8 5.14 13.06 -11.74
CA ARG A 8 5.11 12.61 -13.14
C ARG A 8 6.48 12.07 -13.51
N ALA A 9 6.55 10.81 -13.93
CA ALA A 9 7.80 10.29 -14.42
C ALA A 9 7.58 9.15 -15.45
N SER A 10 8.40 9.10 -16.48
CA SER A 10 8.44 8.03 -17.49
C SER A 10 8.87 6.67 -16.89
N ALA A 11 8.78 5.56 -17.64
CA ALA A 11 9.38 4.30 -17.20
C ALA A 11 10.87 4.51 -16.84
N GLY A 12 11.34 3.90 -15.75
CA GLY A 12 12.74 3.99 -15.30
C GLY A 12 13.20 5.31 -14.66
N SER A 13 12.36 6.34 -14.55
CA SER A 13 12.77 7.69 -14.10
C SER A 13 12.65 7.94 -12.57
N GLY A 14 12.60 6.88 -11.75
CA GLY A 14 12.73 7.03 -10.29
C GLY A 14 11.46 7.43 -9.53
N LYS A 15 10.24 7.17 -10.04
CA LYS A 15 8.98 7.39 -9.29
C LYS A 15 8.99 6.75 -7.92
N THR A 16 9.37 5.47 -7.86
CA THR A 16 9.46 4.72 -6.61
C THR A 16 10.46 5.38 -5.67
N TYR A 17 11.62 5.80 -6.19
CA TYR A 17 12.63 6.50 -5.40
C TYR A 17 12.09 7.79 -4.77
N GLN A 18 11.34 8.60 -5.52
CA GLN A 18 10.71 9.83 -5.03
C GLN A 18 9.60 9.55 -4.00
N LEU A 19 8.76 8.55 -4.24
CA LEU A 19 7.73 8.13 -3.27
C LEU A 19 8.37 7.65 -1.96
N VAL A 20 9.50 6.94 -2.02
CA VAL A 20 10.21 6.48 -0.82
C VAL A 20 10.74 7.67 -0.04
N ASN A 21 11.36 8.65 -0.73
CA ASN A 21 11.83 9.88 -0.11
C ASN A 21 10.69 10.65 0.55
N ARG A 22 9.53 10.73 -0.12
CA ARG A 22 8.34 11.38 0.42
C ARG A 22 7.83 10.66 1.67
N TYR A 23 7.74 9.34 1.65
CA TYR A 23 7.31 8.56 2.81
C TYR A 23 8.22 8.81 4.02
N ILE A 24 9.54 8.74 3.83
CA ILE A 24 10.53 9.01 4.89
C ILE A 24 10.42 10.45 5.41
N SER A 25 10.25 11.44 4.53
CA SER A 25 10.02 12.84 4.91
C SER A 25 8.79 12.98 5.83
N LEU A 26 7.68 12.32 5.51
CA LEU A 26 6.47 12.34 6.34
C LEU A 26 6.72 11.76 7.73
N LEU A 27 7.43 10.64 7.84
CA LEU A 27 7.79 10.04 9.12
C LEU A 27 8.65 10.99 9.97
N LEU A 28 9.65 11.63 9.35
CA LEU A 28 10.52 12.59 10.04
C LEU A 28 9.81 13.87 10.47
N CYS A 29 8.73 14.25 9.76
CA CYS A 29 7.82 15.30 10.19
C CYS A 29 6.86 14.88 11.32
N GLY A 30 7.06 13.69 11.91
CA GLY A 30 6.29 13.21 13.06
C GLY A 30 4.98 12.51 12.71
N GLN A 31 4.76 12.17 11.43
CA GLN A 31 3.61 11.34 11.07
C GLN A 31 3.86 9.90 11.50
N ALA A 32 2.91 9.32 12.24
CA ALA A 32 2.96 7.91 12.58
C ALA A 32 2.77 7.06 11.30
N SER A 33 3.56 6.01 11.16
CA SER A 33 3.60 5.17 9.94
C SER A 33 2.26 4.48 9.63
N ASP A 34 1.51 4.13 10.67
CA ASP A 34 0.14 3.58 10.61
C ASP A 34 -0.93 4.61 10.22
N ARG A 35 -0.59 5.90 10.18
CA ARG A 35 -1.44 6.98 9.66
C ARG A 35 -1.14 7.34 8.20
N ILE A 36 -0.17 6.66 7.56
CA ILE A 36 0.18 6.87 6.16
C ILE A 36 -0.28 5.67 5.34
N ILE A 37 -1.18 5.91 4.38
CA ILE A 37 -1.64 4.90 3.44
C ILE A 37 -0.78 4.97 2.17
N ALA A 38 -0.15 3.86 1.81
CA ALA A 38 0.69 3.72 0.62
C ALA A 38 0.24 2.53 -0.22
N LEU A 39 -0.39 2.81 -1.36
CA LEU A 39 -1.04 1.80 -2.19
C LEU A 39 -0.36 1.65 -3.56
N THR A 40 -0.39 0.45 -4.09
CA THR A 40 0.08 0.12 -5.45
C THR A 40 -0.81 -0.93 -6.10
N PHE A 41 -0.57 -1.26 -7.37
CA PHE A 41 -1.34 -2.26 -8.10
C PHE A 41 -0.88 -3.69 -7.83
N THR A 42 0.39 -3.91 -7.47
CA THR A 42 0.94 -5.27 -7.35
C THR A 42 1.63 -5.48 -6.00
N ARG A 43 1.54 -6.71 -5.49
CA ARG A 43 2.26 -7.11 -4.26
C ARG A 43 3.77 -6.95 -4.41
N LYS A 44 4.31 -7.22 -5.60
CA LYS A 44 5.74 -7.02 -5.91
C LYS A 44 6.15 -5.56 -5.74
N ALA A 45 5.40 -4.62 -6.32
CA ALA A 45 5.71 -3.20 -6.20
C ALA A 45 5.58 -2.71 -4.74
N ALA A 46 4.67 -3.29 -3.95
CA ALA A 46 4.54 -2.97 -2.53
C ALA A 46 5.79 -3.44 -1.77
N GLY A 47 6.26 -4.66 -2.05
CA GLY A 47 7.49 -5.20 -1.49
C GLY A 47 8.71 -4.33 -1.82
N GLU A 48 8.93 -4.01 -3.10
CA GLU A 48 10.02 -3.13 -3.55
C GLU A 48 9.95 -1.74 -2.90
N PHE A 49 8.74 -1.20 -2.74
CA PHE A 49 8.54 0.09 -2.09
C PHE A 49 8.91 0.05 -0.61
N PHE A 50 8.46 -0.98 0.11
CA PHE A 50 8.77 -1.16 1.53
C PHE A 50 10.26 -1.42 1.78
N GLU A 51 10.87 -2.27 0.95
CA GLU A 51 12.31 -2.54 0.97
C GLU A 51 13.12 -1.25 0.75
N GLY A 52 12.68 -0.39 -0.18
CA GLY A 52 13.30 0.90 -0.43
C GLY A 52 13.26 1.84 0.79
N ILE A 53 12.15 1.85 1.53
CA ILE A 53 12.00 2.62 2.78
C ILE A 53 12.97 2.09 3.84
N LEU A 54 12.92 0.78 4.11
CA LEU A 54 13.76 0.14 5.12
C LEU A 54 15.25 0.32 4.83
N THR A 55 15.67 0.11 3.58
CA THR A 55 17.08 0.22 3.17
C THR A 55 17.61 1.65 3.39
N LYS A 56 16.85 2.68 2.99
CA LYS A 56 17.29 4.07 3.18
C LYS A 56 17.35 4.46 4.66
N LEU A 57 16.35 4.06 5.45
CA LEU A 57 16.32 4.32 6.89
C LEU A 57 17.47 3.58 7.60
N ALA A 58 17.73 2.32 7.27
CA ALA A 58 18.81 1.53 7.84
C ALA A 58 20.20 2.13 7.52
N ASN A 59 20.42 2.52 6.26
CA ASN A 59 21.67 3.17 5.86
C ASN A 59 21.89 4.50 6.59
N ALA A 60 20.86 5.34 6.67
CA ALA A 60 20.93 6.61 7.38
C ALA A 60 21.06 6.44 8.91
N ALA A 61 20.48 5.39 9.49
CA ALA A 61 20.65 5.04 10.90
C ALA A 61 22.06 4.49 11.19
N GLY A 62 22.72 3.86 10.21
CA GLY A 62 24.04 3.25 10.35
C GLY A 62 25.22 4.17 10.01
N SER A 63 25.01 5.28 9.30
CA SER A 63 26.08 6.19 8.88
C SER A 63 25.63 7.66 8.92
N GLN A 64 26.41 8.49 9.62
CA GLN A 64 26.19 9.93 9.66
C GLN A 64 26.31 10.57 8.27
N GLU A 65 27.21 10.07 7.42
CA GLU A 65 27.34 10.54 6.03
C GLU A 65 26.07 10.22 5.22
N ALA A 66 25.56 8.99 5.34
CA ALA A 66 24.30 8.60 4.69
C ALA A 66 23.09 9.40 5.21
N ALA A 67 23.07 9.71 6.51
CA ALA A 67 22.03 10.55 7.12
C ALA A 67 22.02 11.97 6.52
N VAL A 68 23.19 12.60 6.38
CA VAL A 68 23.32 13.93 5.77
C VAL A 68 22.87 13.88 4.30
N HIS A 69 23.34 12.89 3.55
CA HIS A 69 22.96 12.72 2.15
C HIS A 69 21.45 12.50 1.97
N LEU A 70 20.84 11.66 2.80
CA LEU A 70 19.39 11.45 2.75
C LEU A 70 18.61 12.70 3.13
N SER A 71 19.03 13.41 4.20
CA SER A 71 18.41 14.67 4.66
C SER A 71 18.37 15.73 3.56
N ALA A 72 19.45 15.86 2.80
CA ALA A 72 19.52 16.75 1.64
C ALA A 72 18.53 16.34 0.53
N ASN A 73 18.44 15.04 0.24
CA ASN A 73 17.57 14.52 -0.83
C ASN A 73 16.08 14.60 -0.52
N ILE A 74 15.69 14.52 0.76
CA ILE A 74 14.28 14.58 1.17
C ILE A 74 13.82 16.00 1.54
N GLY A 75 14.72 16.97 1.59
CA GLY A 75 14.39 18.37 1.90
C GLY A 75 13.99 18.62 3.35
N VAL A 76 14.38 17.74 4.28
CA VAL A 76 14.14 17.90 5.73
C VAL A 76 15.47 18.25 6.40
N PRO A 77 15.75 19.54 6.68
CA PRO A 77 17.04 19.95 7.22
C PRO A 77 17.20 19.56 8.69
N LYS A 78 18.45 19.43 9.14
CA LYS A 78 18.84 19.19 10.55
C LYS A 78 18.38 17.84 11.14
N VAL A 79 18.18 16.83 10.29
CA VAL A 79 17.90 15.47 10.74
C VAL A 79 19.21 14.77 11.08
N SER A 80 19.33 14.27 12.30
CA SER A 80 20.51 13.53 12.76
C SER A 80 20.41 12.03 12.46
N GLN A 81 21.53 11.31 12.51
CA GLN A 81 21.53 9.83 12.48
C GLN A 81 20.60 9.24 13.56
N ALA A 82 20.56 9.84 14.75
CA ALA A 82 19.70 9.38 15.85
C ALA A 82 18.20 9.49 15.50
N ASP A 83 17.80 10.50 14.73
CA ASP A 83 16.41 10.65 14.28
C ASP A 83 16.01 9.53 13.32
N TYR A 84 16.90 9.16 12.38
CA TYR A 84 16.68 8.03 11.48
C TYR A 84 16.61 6.70 12.25
N THR A 85 17.47 6.49 13.24
CA THR A 85 17.43 5.32 14.12
C THR A 85 16.09 5.23 14.87
N ARG A 86 15.60 6.36 15.38
CA ARG A 86 14.30 6.43 16.06
C ARG A 86 13.15 6.10 15.11
N VAL A 87 13.10 6.74 13.94
CA VAL A 87 12.06 6.49 12.92
C VAL A 87 12.09 5.05 12.42
N LEU A 88 13.27 4.47 12.21
CA LEU A 88 13.40 3.07 11.82
C LEU A 88 12.83 2.15 12.89
N ARG A 89 13.14 2.38 14.16
CA ARG A 89 12.59 1.60 15.28
C ARG A 89 11.06 1.70 15.33
N GLU A 90 10.52 2.92 15.30
CA GLU A 90 9.07 3.16 15.30
C GLU A 90 8.36 2.49 14.12
N LEU A 91 8.98 2.50 12.93
CA LEU A 91 8.46 1.82 11.75
C LEU A 91 8.41 0.30 11.93
N LEU A 92 9.48 -0.29 12.47
CA LEU A 92 9.56 -1.75 12.72
C LEU A 92 8.55 -2.20 13.77
N GLU A 93 8.39 -1.43 14.86
CA GLU A 93 7.40 -1.71 15.92
C GLU A 93 5.96 -1.67 15.39
N ARG A 94 5.66 -0.76 14.46
CA ARG A 94 4.33 -0.59 13.85
C ARG A 94 4.11 -1.40 12.59
N MET A 95 5.09 -2.21 12.16
CA MET A 95 5.04 -2.95 10.89
C MET A 95 3.74 -3.75 10.67
N PRO A 96 3.18 -4.46 11.68
CA PRO A 96 1.93 -5.21 11.52
C PRO A 96 0.70 -4.36 11.19
N HIS A 97 0.76 -3.05 11.45
CA HIS A 97 -0.34 -2.11 11.30
C HIS A 97 -0.17 -1.17 10.09
N LEU A 98 0.86 -1.38 9.27
CA LEU A 98 1.11 -0.53 8.11
C LEU A 98 0.04 -0.71 7.04
N ALA A 99 -0.50 0.42 6.57
CA ALA A 99 -1.34 0.46 5.39
C ALA A 99 -0.50 0.59 4.11
N LEU A 100 0.52 -0.28 3.96
CA LEU A 100 1.37 -0.39 2.78
C LEU A 100 1.05 -1.68 2.04
N GLY A 101 0.51 -1.60 0.82
CA GLY A 101 0.11 -2.80 0.10
C GLY A 101 -0.57 -2.51 -1.22
N THR A 102 -1.43 -3.43 -1.66
CA THR A 102 -2.20 -3.24 -2.88
C THR A 102 -3.48 -2.44 -2.64
N ILE A 103 -3.96 -1.78 -3.69
CA ILE A 103 -5.26 -1.11 -3.70
C ILE A 103 -6.38 -2.10 -3.32
N ASP A 104 -6.39 -3.30 -3.92
CA ASP A 104 -7.40 -4.32 -3.64
C ASP A 104 -7.35 -4.79 -2.18
N GLY A 105 -6.15 -4.98 -1.63
CA GLY A 105 -5.98 -5.37 -0.23
C GLY A 105 -6.45 -4.28 0.74
N PHE A 106 -6.30 -3.01 0.37
CA PHE A 106 -6.85 -1.91 1.15
C PHE A 106 -8.38 -1.90 1.12
N PHE A 107 -9.00 -2.00 -0.07
CA PHE A 107 -10.46 -2.05 -0.18
C PHE A 107 -11.06 -3.28 0.49
N HIS A 108 -10.40 -4.44 0.41
CA HIS A 108 -10.81 -5.64 1.12
C HIS A 108 -10.85 -5.42 2.64
N ARG A 109 -9.82 -4.79 3.23
CA ARG A 109 -9.85 -4.41 4.66
C ARG A 109 -10.98 -3.43 4.99
N VAL A 110 -11.22 -2.42 4.15
CA VAL A 110 -12.29 -1.43 4.36
C VAL A 110 -13.66 -2.09 4.34
N LEU A 111 -13.93 -2.94 3.33
CA LEU A 111 -15.18 -3.70 3.23
C LEU A 111 -15.35 -4.66 4.42
N GLY A 112 -14.26 -5.22 4.94
CA GLY A 112 -14.27 -6.06 6.14
C GLY A 112 -14.74 -5.35 7.41
N MET A 113 -14.48 -4.04 7.53
CA MET A 113 -14.89 -3.26 8.71
C MET A 113 -16.40 -3.00 8.77
N PHE A 114 -17.08 -3.02 7.62
CA PHE A 114 -18.51 -2.70 7.49
C PHE A 114 -19.27 -3.78 6.70
N SER A 115 -18.81 -5.04 6.77
CA SER A 115 -19.29 -6.13 5.90
C SER A 115 -20.82 -6.31 5.97
N LEU A 116 -21.38 -6.24 7.18
CA LEU A 116 -22.81 -6.35 7.41
C LEU A 116 -23.64 -5.23 6.75
N GLU A 117 -23.10 -4.01 6.65
CA GLU A 117 -23.78 -2.88 6.00
C GLU A 117 -23.93 -3.11 4.49
N TYR A 118 -23.02 -3.89 3.90
CA TYR A 118 -23.04 -4.26 2.49
C TYR A 118 -23.73 -5.59 2.22
N GLY A 119 -24.33 -6.22 3.24
CA GLY A 119 -24.91 -7.56 3.12
C GLY A 119 -23.86 -8.65 2.87
N LEU A 120 -22.57 -8.36 3.12
CA LEU A 120 -21.50 -9.34 3.09
C LEU A 120 -21.51 -10.07 4.45
N SER A 121 -22.02 -11.30 4.46
CA SER A 121 -21.99 -12.15 5.66
C SER A 121 -20.74 -13.03 5.67
N GLY A 122 -20.07 -13.11 6.83
CA GLY A 122 -18.92 -14.00 7.05
C GLY A 122 -17.59 -13.45 6.53
N GLU A 123 -16.60 -14.35 6.43
CA GLU A 123 -15.33 -14.05 5.77
C GLU A 123 -15.53 -14.07 4.24
N PHE A 124 -15.28 -12.95 3.58
CA PHE A 124 -15.29 -12.87 2.11
C PHE A 124 -13.86 -12.79 1.59
N GLU A 125 -13.61 -13.43 0.46
CA GLU A 125 -12.30 -13.48 -0.17
C GLU A 125 -12.34 -12.80 -1.54
N ILE A 126 -11.20 -12.24 -1.94
CA ILE A 126 -11.02 -11.77 -3.31
C ILE A 126 -10.90 -12.99 -4.21
N MET A 127 -11.81 -13.11 -5.18
CA MET A 127 -11.77 -14.20 -6.14
C MET A 127 -10.52 -14.11 -7.02
N ASP A 128 -9.81 -15.22 -7.16
CA ASP A 128 -8.83 -15.35 -8.23
C ASP A 128 -9.51 -15.43 -9.61
N GLU A 129 -8.73 -15.26 -10.67
CA GLU A 129 -9.23 -15.20 -12.04
C GLU A 129 -9.96 -16.48 -12.47
N PHE A 130 -9.47 -17.65 -12.04
CA PHE A 130 -10.10 -18.93 -12.35
C PHE A 130 -11.44 -19.09 -11.62
N SER A 131 -11.49 -18.74 -10.34
CA SER A 131 -12.72 -18.74 -9.54
C SER A 131 -13.76 -17.77 -10.10
N ALA A 132 -13.33 -16.57 -10.52
CA ALA A 132 -14.18 -15.57 -11.15
C ALA A 132 -14.79 -16.09 -12.46
N GLU A 133 -13.98 -16.72 -13.32
CA GLU A 133 -14.46 -17.28 -14.59
C GLU A 133 -15.47 -18.40 -14.36
N ARG A 134 -15.21 -19.32 -13.43
CA ARG A 134 -16.17 -20.37 -13.10
C ARG A 134 -17.50 -19.82 -12.55
N ALA A 135 -17.45 -18.79 -11.71
CA ALA A 135 -18.66 -18.16 -11.20
C ALA A 135 -19.47 -17.48 -12.32
N ARG A 136 -18.78 -16.86 -13.28
CA ARG A 136 -19.42 -16.25 -14.46
C ARG A 136 -20.15 -17.29 -15.30
N VAL A 137 -19.48 -18.39 -15.65
CA VAL A 137 -20.08 -19.50 -16.41
C VAL A 137 -21.30 -20.06 -15.69
N ARG A 138 -21.17 -20.37 -14.39
CA ARG A 138 -22.29 -20.87 -13.56
C ARG A 138 -23.48 -19.91 -13.54
N SER A 139 -23.22 -18.60 -13.46
CA SER A 139 -24.28 -17.58 -13.46
C SER A 139 -25.00 -17.53 -14.81
N MET A 140 -24.27 -17.69 -15.91
CA MET A 140 -24.86 -17.78 -17.26
C MET A 140 -25.73 -19.03 -17.41
N GLU A 141 -25.26 -20.20 -16.96
CA GLU A 141 -26.04 -21.45 -16.98
C GLU A 141 -27.36 -21.31 -16.21
N GLN A 142 -27.32 -20.69 -15.02
CA GLN A 142 -28.52 -20.43 -14.21
C GLN A 142 -29.52 -19.51 -14.91
N LEU A 143 -29.03 -18.45 -15.57
CA LEU A 143 -29.88 -17.53 -16.34
C LEU A 143 -30.54 -18.23 -17.54
N PHE A 144 -29.80 -19.04 -18.30
CA PHE A 144 -30.35 -19.78 -19.44
C PHE A 144 -31.35 -20.86 -19.02
N ALA A 145 -31.10 -21.56 -17.91
CA ALA A 145 -32.03 -22.53 -17.35
C ALA A 145 -33.33 -21.85 -16.89
N ALA A 146 -33.23 -20.71 -16.20
CA ALA A 146 -34.39 -19.95 -15.76
C ALA A 146 -35.22 -19.37 -16.91
N ALA A 147 -34.57 -18.94 -18.01
CA ALA A 147 -35.24 -18.45 -19.21
C ALA A 147 -36.01 -19.58 -19.93
N SER A 148 -35.36 -20.73 -20.13
CA SER A 148 -35.98 -21.90 -20.77
C SER A 148 -37.20 -22.42 -20.00
N ALA A 149 -37.19 -22.33 -18.67
CA ALA A 149 -38.32 -22.72 -17.83
C ALA A 149 -39.50 -21.73 -17.88
N ARG A 150 -39.28 -20.47 -18.30
CA ARG A 150 -40.34 -19.48 -18.49
C ARG A 150 -41.03 -19.63 -19.86
N ASP A 151 -40.30 -20.01 -20.90
CA ASP A 151 -40.86 -20.23 -22.25
C ASP A 151 -41.71 -21.50 -22.36
N GLN A 152 -41.62 -22.41 -21.38
CA GLN A 152 -42.41 -23.65 -21.32
C GLN A 152 -43.72 -23.53 -20.51
N LYS A 153 -44.01 -22.36 -19.93
CA LYS A 153 -45.26 -22.05 -19.21
C LYS A 153 -46.13 -21.10 -20.02
#